data_AF-A0ABD4R7W4-F1
#
_entry.id   AF-A0ABD4R7W4-F1
#
_cell.length_a   1.000
_cell.length_b   1.000
_cell.length_c   1.000
_cell.angle_alpha   90.00
_cell.angle_beta   90.00
_cell.angle_gamma   90.00
#
_symmetry.space_group_name_H-M   'P 1'
#
loop_
_entity.id
_entity.type
_entity.pdbx_description
1 polymer ?
#
loop_
_entity_poly.entity_id
_entity_poly.type
_entity_poly.pdbx_seq_one_letter_code
_entity_poly.pdbx_strand_id
1 'polypeptide(L)'
;MRYMALFLVMLSTTAVAKTVPNTKAVETYKNQLEETKRIFNETQSTLMGATAVFDMYKNLGYLTPEVVAVSRHFLLLDEDAKKLYGQNLLLTPTPFSSCATLPAAAYSYWMARLSSLKTDNVKAVNAQGESYIKQGKECKFAINNPPPSHIEESDDVEIIDVTQ
;
A
#
# COMPACT_ATOMS: atom_id res chain seq x y z
N MET A 1 -60.51 -20.41 16.62
CA MET A 1 -59.17 -21.02 16.67
C MET A 1 -58.24 -20.22 15.76
N ARG A 2 -57.60 -19.20 16.34
CA ARG A 2 -56.57 -18.36 15.72
C ARG A 2 -55.45 -18.26 16.77
N TYR A 3 -54.22 -18.06 16.32
CA TYR A 3 -53.00 -17.86 17.12
C TYR A 3 -52.26 -19.12 17.59
N MET A 4 -51.62 -19.84 16.66
CA MET A 4 -50.45 -20.69 16.98
C MET A 4 -49.46 -20.73 15.81
N ALA A 5 -48.97 -19.56 15.39
CA ALA A 5 -47.89 -19.47 14.39
C ALA A 5 -47.01 -18.22 14.60
N LEU A 6 -46.80 -17.82 15.86
CA LEU A 6 -46.04 -16.60 16.20
C LEU A 6 -45.00 -16.81 17.31
N PHE A 7 -44.56 -18.06 17.52
CA PHE A 7 -43.57 -18.42 18.55
C PHE A 7 -42.34 -19.17 18.00
N LEU A 8 -41.97 -18.94 16.73
CA LEU A 8 -40.78 -19.55 16.13
C LEU A 8 -39.75 -18.52 15.61
N VAL A 9 -39.84 -17.26 16.04
CA VAL A 9 -38.95 -16.18 15.56
C VAL A 9 -37.97 -15.67 16.65
N MET A 10 -37.98 -16.20 17.88
CA MET A 10 -37.26 -15.61 19.02
C MET A 10 -36.16 -16.50 19.61
N LEU A 11 -35.49 -17.32 18.79
CA LEU A 11 -34.27 -18.04 19.18
C LEU A 11 -33.20 -17.95 18.08
N SER A 12 -33.06 -16.80 17.43
CA SER A 12 -31.77 -16.44 16.84
C SER A 12 -30.87 -16.02 17.99
N THR A 13 -30.18 -16.98 18.62
CA THR A 13 -29.04 -16.67 19.47
C THR A 13 -28.08 -15.87 18.62
N THR A 14 -27.96 -14.57 18.89
CA THR A 14 -26.85 -13.77 18.38
C THR A 14 -25.60 -14.42 18.95
N ALA A 15 -24.94 -15.27 18.17
CA ALA A 15 -23.59 -15.70 18.46
C ALA A 15 -22.78 -14.40 18.57
N VAL A 16 -22.49 -13.97 19.80
CA VAL A 16 -21.61 -12.84 20.02
C VAL A 16 -20.23 -13.36 19.63
N ALA A 17 -19.79 -13.01 18.42
CA ALA A 17 -18.45 -13.32 17.97
C ALA A 17 -17.47 -12.85 19.04
N LYS A 18 -16.68 -13.77 19.58
CA LYS A 18 -15.67 -13.44 20.59
C LYS A 18 -14.64 -12.56 19.88
N THR A 19 -14.39 -11.39 20.46
CA THR A 19 -13.43 -10.44 19.88
C THR A 19 -12.14 -10.47 20.70
N VAL A 20 -11.01 -10.41 20.02
CA VAL A 20 -9.67 -10.39 20.62
C VAL A 20 -8.99 -9.04 20.37
N PRO A 21 -8.15 -8.54 21.30
CA PRO A 21 -7.42 -7.30 21.10
C PRO A 21 -6.45 -7.37 19.91
N ASN A 22 -6.44 -6.32 19.09
CA ASN A 22 -5.57 -6.18 17.92
C ASN A 22 -4.38 -5.24 18.19
N THR A 23 -3.85 -5.28 19.42
CA THR A 23 -2.87 -4.32 19.94
C THR A 23 -1.63 -4.20 19.03
N LYS A 24 -1.12 -5.33 18.52
CA LYS A 24 0.08 -5.36 17.66
C LYS A 24 -0.10 -4.56 16.38
N ALA A 25 -1.23 -4.70 15.68
CA ALA A 25 -1.48 -3.98 14.44
C ALA A 25 -1.70 -2.48 14.69
N VAL A 26 -2.41 -2.14 15.78
CA VAL A 26 -2.63 -0.74 16.20
C VAL A 26 -1.31 -0.05 16.56
N GLU A 27 -0.44 -0.73 17.31
CA GLU A 27 0.87 -0.19 17.66
C GLU A 27 1.77 -0.03 16.44
N THR A 28 1.83 -1.06 15.59
CA THR A 28 2.60 -1.02 14.33
C THR A 28 2.12 0.13 13.43
N TYR A 29 0.80 0.30 13.31
CA TYR A 29 0.20 1.43 12.59
C TYR A 29 0.70 2.77 13.14
N LYS A 30 0.58 2.99 14.45
CA LYS A 30 1.00 4.25 15.09
C LYS A 30 2.49 4.53 14.90
N ASN A 31 3.33 3.50 15.05
CA ASN A 31 4.78 3.63 14.92
C ASN A 31 5.21 3.93 13.48
N GLN A 32 4.49 3.42 12.48
CA GLN A 32 4.83 3.61 11.07
C GLN A 32 4.15 4.82 10.42
N LEU A 33 3.06 5.35 11.00
CA LEU A 33 2.16 6.31 10.33
C LEU A 33 2.87 7.59 9.84
N GLU A 34 3.66 8.24 10.67
CA GLU A 34 4.25 9.54 10.30
C GLU A 34 5.28 9.39 9.18
N GLU A 35 6.13 8.37 9.28
CA GLU A 35 7.11 8.07 8.23
C GLU A 35 6.43 7.59 6.94
N THR A 36 5.32 6.86 7.07
CA THR A 36 4.46 6.49 5.93
C THR A 36 3.94 7.72 5.20
N LYS A 37 3.40 8.70 5.94
CA LYS A 37 2.91 9.97 5.35
C LYS A 37 4.04 10.73 4.65
N ARG A 38 5.24 10.77 5.25
CA ARG A 38 6.41 11.40 4.64
C ARG A 38 6.75 10.75 3.29
N ILE A 39 6.97 9.43 3.29
CA ILE A 39 7.31 8.67 2.07
C ILE A 39 6.22 8.82 1.00
N PHE A 40 4.95 8.75 1.39
CA PHE A 40 3.83 8.96 0.48
C PHE A 40 3.86 10.34 -0.17
N ASN A 41 3.95 11.40 0.63
CA ASN A 41 3.93 12.77 0.14
C ASN A 41 5.15 13.09 -0.72
N GLU A 42 6.35 12.65 -0.30
CA GLU A 42 7.57 12.83 -1.08
C GLU A 42 7.47 12.10 -2.42
N THR A 43 7.04 10.84 -2.45
CA THR A 43 6.85 10.08 -3.70
C THR A 43 5.92 10.80 -4.68
N GLN A 44 4.77 11.32 -4.20
CA GLN A 44 3.83 12.08 -5.03
C GLN A 44 4.48 13.36 -5.56
N SER A 45 5.15 14.12 -4.69
CA SER A 45 5.82 15.38 -5.03
C SER A 45 6.93 15.17 -6.06
N THR A 46 7.76 14.13 -5.90
CA THR A 46 8.80 13.76 -6.86
C THR A 46 8.21 13.47 -8.22
N LEU A 47 7.11 12.70 -8.29
CA LEU A 47 6.49 12.36 -9.58
C LEU A 47 5.84 13.58 -10.24
N MET A 48 5.26 14.49 -9.46
CA MET A 48 4.76 15.77 -9.97
C MET A 48 5.91 16.59 -10.59
N GLY A 49 7.01 16.77 -9.86
CA GLY A 49 8.20 17.49 -10.34
C GLY A 49 8.89 16.82 -11.53
N ALA A 50 8.84 15.48 -11.61
CA ALA A 50 9.41 14.69 -12.68
C ALA A 50 8.80 14.99 -14.05
N THR A 51 7.59 15.56 -14.12
CA THR A 51 6.96 15.91 -15.40
C THR A 51 7.74 17.00 -16.14
N ALA A 52 8.18 18.05 -15.45
CA ALA A 52 9.01 19.09 -16.07
C ALA A 52 10.37 18.54 -16.53
N VAL A 53 10.95 17.63 -15.74
CA VAL A 53 12.21 16.95 -16.07
C VAL A 53 12.04 16.05 -17.30
N PHE A 54 10.91 15.35 -17.41
CA PHE A 54 10.57 14.54 -18.59
C PHE A 54 10.46 15.39 -19.86
N ASP A 55 9.74 16.50 -19.80
CA ASP A 55 9.57 17.39 -20.95
C ASP A 55 10.90 17.97 -21.41
N MET A 56 11.76 18.35 -20.46
CA MET A 56 13.13 18.76 -20.74
C MET A 56 13.93 17.63 -21.42
N TYR A 57 13.90 16.41 -20.87
CA TYR A 57 14.58 15.25 -21.45
C TYR A 57 14.14 14.97 -22.89
N LYS A 58 12.82 15.00 -23.13
CA LYS A 58 12.22 14.82 -24.45
C LYS A 58 12.74 15.84 -25.46
N ASN A 59 12.85 17.11 -25.06
CA ASN A 59 13.29 18.19 -25.95
C ASN A 59 14.80 18.18 -26.22
N LEU A 60 15.60 17.80 -25.22
CA LEU A 60 17.06 17.78 -25.35
C LEU A 60 17.59 16.53 -26.06
N GLY A 61 16.91 15.39 -25.93
CA GLY A 61 17.28 14.13 -26.57
C GLY A 61 18.50 13.42 -25.96
N TYR A 62 19.08 13.93 -24.86
CA TYR A 62 20.16 13.30 -24.11
C TYR A 62 19.87 13.29 -22.60
N LEU A 63 20.48 12.34 -21.89
CA LEU A 63 20.28 12.16 -20.45
C LEU A 63 20.87 13.34 -19.66
N THR A 64 20.04 14.05 -18.90
CA THR A 64 20.49 15.17 -18.06
C THR A 64 20.70 14.74 -16.60
N PRO A 65 21.47 15.51 -15.80
CA PRO A 65 21.63 15.26 -14.38
C PRO A 65 20.30 15.21 -13.60
N GLU A 66 19.31 16.00 -14.01
CA GLU A 66 17.97 16.04 -13.39
C GLU A 66 17.22 14.72 -13.57
N VAL A 67 17.32 14.09 -14.74
CA VAL A 67 16.73 12.76 -14.98
C VAL A 67 17.34 11.73 -14.04
N VAL A 68 18.67 11.79 -13.85
CA VAL A 68 19.39 10.93 -12.90
C VAL A 68 18.98 11.24 -11.46
N ALA A 69 18.83 12.51 -11.10
CA ALA A 69 18.43 12.94 -9.76
C ALA A 69 17.03 12.45 -9.38
N VAL A 70 16.05 12.60 -10.27
CA VAL A 70 14.68 12.06 -10.08
C VAL A 70 14.73 10.54 -9.89
N SER A 71 15.48 9.84 -10.75
CA SER A 71 15.60 8.38 -10.69
C SER A 71 16.20 7.92 -9.36
N ARG A 72 17.29 8.57 -8.92
CA ARG A 72 17.93 8.29 -7.63
C ARG A 72 17.02 8.58 -6.45
N HIS A 73 16.24 9.66 -6.51
CA HIS A 73 15.37 10.02 -5.41
C HIS A 73 14.26 8.98 -5.18
N PHE A 74 13.68 8.43 -6.25
CA PHE A 74 12.74 7.30 -6.09
C PHE A 74 13.40 6.05 -5.48
N LEU A 75 14.64 5.74 -5.85
CA LEU A 75 15.37 4.61 -5.26
C LEU A 75 15.63 4.82 -3.77
N LEU A 76 15.98 6.04 -3.35
CA LEU A 76 16.13 6.39 -1.93
C LEU A 76 14.81 6.26 -1.16
N LEU A 77 13.69 6.69 -1.74
CA LEU A 77 12.36 6.51 -1.15
C LEU A 77 11.97 5.03 -1.01
N ASP A 78 12.34 4.19 -1.99
CA ASP A 78 12.15 2.74 -1.93
C ASP A 78 13.02 2.08 -0.83
N GLU A 79 14.26 2.54 -0.67
CA GLU A 79 15.12 2.11 0.44
C GLU A 79 14.55 2.51 1.80
N ASP A 80 14.04 3.73 1.93
CA ASP A 80 13.40 4.20 3.16
C ASP A 80 12.12 3.40 3.47
N ALA A 81 11.32 3.08 2.45
CA ALA A 81 10.18 2.18 2.62
C ALA A 81 10.63 0.80 3.11
N LYS A 82 11.67 0.20 2.52
CA LYS A 82 12.21 -1.09 2.96
C LYS A 82 12.77 -1.06 4.38
N LYS A 83 13.39 0.05 4.81
CA LYS A 83 13.84 0.24 6.20
C LYS A 83 12.66 0.31 7.17
N LEU A 84 11.57 0.97 6.78
CA LEU A 84 10.39 1.17 7.63
C LEU A 84 9.53 -0.10 7.76
N TYR A 85 9.26 -0.78 6.66
CA TYR A 85 8.33 -1.91 6.61
C TYR A 85 9.01 -3.28 6.61
N GLY A 86 10.32 -3.33 6.38
CA GLY A 86 11.07 -4.55 6.13
C GLY A 86 11.11 -4.93 4.64
N GLN A 87 12.06 -5.80 4.27
CA GLN A 87 12.26 -6.20 2.87
C GLN A 87 11.23 -7.23 2.38
N ASN A 88 10.62 -8.00 3.29
CA ASN A 88 9.66 -9.04 2.95
C ASN A 88 8.37 -8.85 3.75
N LEU A 89 7.35 -8.29 3.11
CA LEU A 89 6.06 -8.00 3.73
C LEU A 89 5.29 -9.24 4.20
N LEU A 90 5.66 -10.44 3.74
CA LEU A 90 5.12 -11.70 4.29
C LEU A 90 5.69 -12.00 5.68
N LEU A 91 6.96 -11.67 5.91
CA LEU A 91 7.65 -11.88 7.19
C LEU A 91 7.46 -10.68 8.13
N THR A 92 7.27 -9.48 7.58
CA THR A 92 6.99 -8.25 8.32
C THR A 92 5.65 -7.65 7.87
N PRO A 93 4.51 -8.25 8.25
CA PRO A 93 3.20 -7.73 7.90
C PRO A 93 3.02 -6.30 8.41
N THR A 94 2.47 -5.42 7.57
CA THR A 94 2.19 -4.03 7.90
C THR A 94 0.80 -3.64 7.41
N PRO A 95 0.08 -2.77 8.15
CA PRO A 95 -1.16 -2.17 7.66
C PRO A 95 -0.96 -1.26 6.44
N PHE A 96 0.29 -0.96 6.07
CA PHE A 96 0.66 -0.05 4.99
C PHE A 96 1.28 -0.77 3.78
N SER A 97 0.85 -1.99 3.47
CA SER A 97 1.45 -2.81 2.39
C SER A 97 1.48 -2.11 1.03
N SER A 98 0.43 -1.39 0.67
CA SER A 98 0.34 -0.58 -0.56
C SER A 98 1.26 0.65 -0.53
N CYS A 99 1.56 1.19 0.65
CA CYS A 99 2.54 2.27 0.80
C CYS A 99 3.98 1.77 0.69
N ALA A 100 4.24 0.54 1.14
CA ALA A 100 5.56 -0.06 1.13
C ALA A 100 6.13 -0.24 -0.29
N THR A 101 5.26 -0.45 -1.28
CA THR A 101 5.66 -0.63 -2.69
C THR A 101 5.46 0.61 -3.54
N LEU A 102 4.86 1.67 -3.00
CA LEU A 102 4.49 2.87 -3.76
C LEU A 102 5.70 3.57 -4.42
N PRO A 103 6.86 3.75 -3.74
CA PRO A 103 8.04 4.34 -4.39
C PRO A 103 8.54 3.52 -5.58
N ALA A 104 8.58 2.19 -5.45
CA ALA A 104 8.97 1.29 -6.54
C ALA A 104 8.00 1.36 -7.73
N ALA A 105 6.70 1.47 -7.46
CA ALA A 105 5.69 1.67 -8.50
C ALA A 105 5.86 3.01 -9.21
N ALA A 106 6.11 4.08 -8.47
CA ALA A 106 6.40 5.41 -9.02
C ALA A 106 7.67 5.41 -9.89
N TYR A 107 8.73 4.74 -9.42
CA TYR A 107 9.95 4.54 -10.19
C TYR A 107 9.71 3.77 -11.49
N SER A 108 8.93 2.69 -11.43
CA SER A 108 8.60 1.89 -12.61
C SER A 108 7.83 2.70 -13.65
N TYR A 109 6.88 3.52 -13.20
CA TYR A 109 6.16 4.45 -14.07
C TYR A 109 7.10 5.52 -14.68
N TRP A 110 7.98 6.10 -13.87
CA TRP A 110 8.99 7.05 -14.34
C TRP A 110 9.90 6.45 -15.43
N MET A 111 10.44 5.25 -15.18
CA MET A 111 11.29 4.56 -16.14
C MET A 111 10.53 4.18 -17.42
N ALA A 112 9.27 3.78 -17.30
CA ALA A 112 8.41 3.52 -18.47
C ALA A 112 8.26 4.78 -19.32
N ARG A 113 7.98 5.95 -18.71
CA ARG A 113 7.91 7.24 -19.43
C ARG A 113 9.21 7.55 -20.16
N LEU A 114 10.36 7.44 -19.49
CA LEU A 114 11.66 7.69 -20.13
C LEU A 114 11.90 6.75 -21.32
N SER A 115 11.60 5.46 -21.16
CA SER A 115 11.80 4.45 -22.20
C SER A 115 10.88 4.66 -23.42
N SER A 116 9.66 5.15 -23.21
CA SER A 116 8.67 5.31 -24.28
C SER A 116 9.10 6.33 -25.33
N LEU A 117 10.00 7.27 -25.00
CA LEU A 117 10.58 8.20 -25.97
C LEU A 117 11.39 7.50 -27.08
N LYS A 118 11.88 6.28 -26.82
CA LYS A 118 12.65 5.49 -27.78
C LYS A 118 11.85 4.34 -28.39
N THR A 119 10.93 3.76 -27.62
CA THR A 119 10.24 2.52 -27.99
C THR A 119 8.77 2.71 -28.36
N ASP A 120 8.23 3.92 -28.22
CA ASP A 120 6.80 4.25 -28.42
C ASP A 120 5.82 3.31 -27.67
N ASN A 121 6.25 2.80 -26.52
CA ASN A 121 5.48 1.82 -25.75
C ASN A 121 4.51 2.49 -24.77
N VAL A 122 3.54 3.22 -25.31
CA VAL A 122 2.51 3.94 -24.54
C VAL A 122 1.69 2.99 -23.65
N LYS A 123 1.46 1.75 -24.11
CA LYS A 123 0.74 0.73 -23.34
C LYS A 123 1.45 0.41 -22.01
N ALA A 124 2.77 0.27 -22.02
CA ALA A 124 3.54 0.04 -20.80
C ALA A 124 3.48 1.25 -19.86
N VAL A 125 3.57 2.47 -20.40
CA VAL A 125 3.44 3.70 -19.61
C VAL A 125 2.09 3.76 -18.89
N ASN A 126 1.00 3.49 -19.62
CA ASN A 126 -0.35 3.51 -19.05
C ASN A 126 -0.53 2.43 -17.98
N ALA A 127 -0.08 1.19 -18.23
CA ALA A 127 -0.19 0.10 -17.26
C ALA A 127 0.57 0.41 -15.96
N GLN A 128 1.78 0.99 -16.05
CA GLN A 128 2.54 1.40 -14.88
C GLN A 128 1.89 2.59 -14.16
N GLY A 129 1.35 3.56 -14.91
CA GLY A 129 0.62 4.70 -14.36
C GLY A 129 -0.63 4.28 -13.59
N GLU A 130 -1.42 3.36 -14.14
CA GLU A 130 -2.61 2.80 -13.49
C GLU A 130 -2.25 2.03 -12.21
N SER A 131 -1.18 1.21 -12.26
CA SER A 131 -0.66 0.51 -11.09
C SER A 131 -0.26 1.48 -9.98
N TYR A 132 0.49 2.53 -10.31
CA TYR A 132 0.87 3.58 -9.37
C TYR A 132 -0.35 4.30 -8.77
N ILE A 133 -1.33 4.71 -9.60
CA ILE A 133 -2.54 5.39 -9.13
C ILE A 133 -3.34 4.49 -8.19
N LYS A 134 -3.48 3.20 -8.51
CA LYS A 134 -4.16 2.22 -7.67
C LYS A 134 -3.47 2.11 -6.31
N GLN A 135 -2.17 1.86 -6.29
CA GLN A 135 -1.39 1.76 -5.05
C GLN A 135 -1.43 3.07 -4.25
N GLY A 136 -1.39 4.23 -4.91
CA GLY A 136 -1.51 5.53 -4.25
C GLY A 136 -2.85 5.73 -3.55
N LYS A 137 -3.96 5.29 -4.17
CA LYS A 137 -5.30 5.32 -3.55
C LYS A 137 -5.38 4.37 -2.36
N GLU A 138 -4.89 3.15 -2.50
CA GLU A 138 -4.87 2.15 -1.43
C GLU A 138 -3.99 2.59 -0.26
N CYS A 139 -2.83 3.19 -0.53
CA CYS A 139 -1.95 3.73 0.50
C CYS A 139 -2.59 4.90 1.23
N LYS A 140 -3.17 5.86 0.49
CA LYS A 140 -3.92 6.96 1.08
C LYS A 140 -5.09 6.45 1.93
N PHE A 141 -5.77 5.40 1.50
CA PHE A 141 -6.81 4.76 2.29
C PHE A 141 -6.24 4.21 3.60
N ALA A 142 -5.16 3.42 3.56
CA ALA A 142 -4.51 2.88 4.75
C ALA A 142 -4.07 3.99 5.73
N ILE A 143 -3.48 5.08 5.25
CA ILE A 143 -3.07 6.25 6.06
C ILE A 143 -4.24 6.88 6.84
N ASN A 144 -5.45 6.82 6.29
CA ASN A 144 -6.62 7.47 6.89
C ASN A 144 -7.52 6.50 7.66
N ASN A 145 -7.23 5.20 7.60
CA ASN A 145 -8.07 4.15 8.18
C ASN A 145 -7.23 3.27 9.11
N PRO A 146 -7.11 3.65 10.40
CA PRO A 146 -6.38 2.84 11.38
C PRO A 146 -7.03 1.45 11.54
N PRO A 147 -6.24 0.41 11.83
CA PRO A 147 -6.78 -0.91 12.12
C PRO A 147 -7.70 -0.85 13.35
N PRO A 148 -8.76 -1.67 13.41
CA PRO A 148 -9.66 -1.70 14.56
C PRO A 148 -8.93 -2.19 15.80
N SER A 149 -9.35 -1.71 16.98
CA SER A 149 -8.74 -2.08 18.26
C SER A 149 -8.99 -3.52 18.68
N HIS A 150 -10.05 -4.12 18.15
CA HIS A 150 -10.44 -5.51 18.36
C HIS A 150 -10.80 -6.14 17.01
N ILE A 151 -10.54 -7.43 16.86
CA ILE A 151 -10.91 -8.24 15.69
C ILE A 151 -11.70 -9.46 16.16
N GLU A 152 -12.53 -10.02 15.28
CA GLU A 152 -13.16 -11.31 15.55
C GLU A 152 -12.08 -12.38 15.71
N GLU A 153 -12.21 -13.21 16.75
CA GLU A 153 -11.39 -14.39 16.93
C GLU A 153 -11.71 -15.33 15.76
N SER A 154 -10.79 -15.49 14.81
CA SER A 154 -10.98 -16.50 13.76
C SER A 154 -10.91 -17.87 14.42
N ASP A 155 -11.94 -18.70 14.25
CA ASP A 155 -11.97 -20.09 14.74
C ASP A 155 -10.85 -20.99 14.17
N ASP A 156 -10.04 -20.47 13.22
CA ASP A 156 -8.96 -21.18 12.52
C ASP A 156 -7.61 -21.23 13.27
N VAL A 157 -7.52 -20.77 14.53
CA VAL A 157 -6.33 -21.05 15.36
C VAL A 157 -6.51 -22.42 16.02
N GLU A 158 -6.58 -23.48 15.22
CA GLU A 158 -6.21 -24.81 15.72
C GLU A 158 -4.73 -24.73 16.10
N ILE A 159 -4.49 -24.64 17.40
CA ILE A 159 -3.19 -24.89 18.00
C ILE A 159 -2.76 -26.28 17.49
N ILE A 160 -1.76 -26.32 16.61
CA ILE A 160 -1.08 -27.58 16.27
C ILE A 160 -0.45 -28.04 17.59
N ASP A 161 -1.12 -28.97 18.27
CA ASP A 161 -0.60 -29.63 19.47
C ASP A 161 0.59 -30.48 19.04
N VAL A 162 1.80 -29.95 19.27
CA VAL A 162 3.04 -30.72 19.08
C VAL A 162 3.22 -31.57 20.33
N THR A 163 2.40 -32.60 20.48
CA THR A 163 2.67 -33.68 21.43
C THR A 163 3.74 -34.59 20.81
N GLN A 164 4.90 -34.60 21.46
CA GLN A 164 6.03 -35.49 21.20
C GLN A 164 6.00 -36.66 22.17
#